data_AF-A0A2M6P1E6-F1
#
_entry.id   AF-A0A2M6P1E6-F1
#
_cell.length_a   1.000
_cell.length_b   1.000
_cell.length_c   1.000
_cell.angle_alpha   90.00
_cell.angle_beta   90.00
_cell.angle_gamma   90.00
#
_symmetry.space_group_name_H-M   'P 1'
#
loop_
_entity.id
_entity.type
_entity.pdbx_description
1 polymer ?
#
loop_
_entity_poly.entity_id
_entity_poly.type
_entity_poly.pdbx_seq_one_letter_code
_entity_poly.pdbx_strand_id
1 'polypeptide(L)'
;MIDPQKELGSPSFTLPKESTPEAPSFVIETLSTTEVVEPQKEQEFPETPPRVDTPSVESDSSTLDVLRKTLRRSKKKKPTTIPQIRDEITVQVEKIMEDGLKDAFMEMTPVQQQEFKIKGEETAQELRRMLQSTKIKAKKVVLLLIDWLKLLPGVNKFFIEQEAKIKADKIVSLHHHLPPRT
;
A
#
# COMPACT_ATOMS: atom_id res chain seq x y z
N MET A 1 74.89 -29.98 -18.07
CA MET A 1 74.24 -29.83 -16.76
C MET A 1 74.08 -28.33 -16.52
N ILE A 2 73.02 -27.78 -17.11
CA ILE A 2 72.65 -26.37 -17.44
C ILE A 2 71.22 -26.51 -18.05
N ASP A 3 70.17 -25.70 -17.82
CA ASP A 3 70.00 -24.56 -16.90
C ASP A 3 68.52 -24.43 -16.44
N PRO A 4 68.19 -23.73 -15.31
CA PRO A 4 66.82 -23.59 -14.84
C PRO A 4 66.27 -22.15 -14.96
N GLN A 5 65.88 -21.74 -16.18
CA GLN A 5 65.03 -20.55 -16.39
C GLN A 5 63.90 -20.86 -17.37
N LYS A 6 62.68 -21.02 -16.85
CA LYS A 6 61.44 -21.11 -17.65
C LYS A 6 60.59 -19.88 -17.38
N GLU A 7 61.02 -18.75 -17.93
CA GLU A 7 60.15 -17.61 -18.19
C GLU A 7 59.03 -18.03 -19.15
N LEU A 8 57.78 -17.62 -18.86
CA LEU A 8 56.79 -17.11 -19.82
C LEU A 8 55.41 -16.95 -19.14
N GLY A 9 54.94 -15.69 -19.03
CA GLY A 9 53.52 -15.39 -19.23
C GLY A 9 52.63 -15.15 -18.00
N SER A 10 53.00 -14.23 -17.11
CA SER A 10 52.00 -13.57 -16.25
C SER A 10 51.14 -12.60 -17.08
N PRO A 11 49.80 -12.73 -17.15
CA PRO A 11 48.96 -11.75 -17.81
C PRO A 11 48.86 -10.48 -16.95
N SER A 12 49.60 -9.44 -17.35
CA SER A 12 49.51 -8.11 -16.73
C SER A 12 48.17 -7.45 -17.08
N PHE A 13 47.22 -7.46 -16.15
CA PHE A 13 45.95 -6.75 -16.31
C PHE A 13 46.13 -5.26 -16.01
N THR A 14 46.50 -4.50 -17.04
CA THR A 14 46.65 -3.05 -16.95
C THR A 14 45.29 -2.38 -16.77
N LEU A 15 45.06 -1.78 -15.60
CA LEU A 15 43.88 -0.99 -15.29
C LEU A 15 44.00 0.42 -15.89
N PRO A 16 43.11 0.86 -16.80
CA PRO A 16 43.10 2.24 -17.26
C PRO A 16 42.66 3.16 -16.11
N LYS A 17 43.53 4.09 -15.70
CA LYS A 17 43.18 5.24 -14.86
C LYS A 17 43.31 6.50 -15.72
N GLU A 18 42.18 7.08 -16.08
CA GLU A 18 42.07 8.45 -16.60
C GLU A 18 40.79 9.02 -15.99
N SER A 19 40.91 9.79 -14.91
CA SER A 19 41.16 11.25 -14.91
C SER A 19 39.95 12.07 -15.37
N THR A 20 39.12 12.39 -14.37
CA THR A 20 38.34 13.63 -14.18
C THR A 20 38.89 14.92 -14.81
N PRO A 21 38.14 16.06 -14.80
CA PRO A 21 36.67 16.23 -14.69
C PRO A 21 36.09 17.29 -15.65
N GLU A 22 34.80 17.24 -16.01
CA GLU A 22 34.08 18.46 -16.38
C GLU A 22 32.59 18.38 -16.00
N ALA A 23 32.11 19.42 -15.31
CA ALA A 23 30.71 19.57 -14.95
C ALA A 23 30.05 20.60 -15.89
N PRO A 24 28.86 20.34 -16.45
CA PRO A 24 28.05 21.39 -17.05
C PRO A 24 27.44 22.24 -15.93
N SER A 25 28.20 23.20 -15.43
CA SER A 25 27.69 24.33 -14.67
C SER A 25 26.86 25.22 -15.59
N PHE A 26 25.60 24.84 -15.85
CA PHE A 26 24.67 25.71 -16.56
C PHE A 26 24.12 26.78 -15.61
N VAL A 27 24.85 27.88 -15.56
CA VAL A 27 24.38 29.15 -15.01
C VAL A 27 23.13 29.61 -15.78
N ILE A 28 22.02 29.79 -15.06
CA ILE A 28 20.92 30.64 -15.53
C ILE A 28 21.01 31.93 -14.72
N GLU A 29 21.77 32.87 -15.27
CA GLU A 29 21.80 34.23 -14.76
C GLU A 29 20.50 34.96 -15.09
N THR A 30 20.08 35.80 -14.17
CA THR A 30 18.88 36.63 -14.21
C THR A 30 18.88 37.62 -15.38
N LEU A 31 17.69 38.01 -15.88
CA LEU A 31 17.14 39.38 -15.75
C LEU A 31 15.83 39.61 -16.52
N SER A 32 15.09 40.64 -16.08
CA SER A 32 13.89 41.26 -16.67
C SER A 32 12.63 40.37 -16.76
N THR A 33 11.61 40.54 -15.92
CA THR A 33 10.85 41.75 -15.53
C THR A 33 9.94 42.30 -16.63
N THR A 34 8.65 42.03 -16.47
CA THR A 34 7.50 42.97 -16.48
C THR A 34 6.26 42.12 -16.24
N GLU A 35 5.17 42.52 -15.60
CA GLU A 35 4.80 43.56 -14.63
C GLU A 35 3.26 43.45 -14.54
N VAL A 36 2.64 43.61 -13.35
CA VAL A 36 1.16 43.72 -13.16
C VAL A 36 0.38 42.45 -13.63
N VAL A 37 -0.64 41.92 -12.94
CA VAL A 37 -1.78 42.58 -12.31
C VAL A 37 -2.23 41.80 -11.07
N GLU A 38 -2.14 42.45 -9.91
CA GLU A 38 -3.06 42.24 -8.80
C GLU A 38 -4.31 43.10 -9.07
N PRO A 39 -5.52 42.62 -8.72
CA PRO A 39 -6.14 43.30 -7.59
C PRO A 39 -6.82 42.31 -6.64
N GLN A 40 -6.58 42.53 -5.37
CA GLN A 40 -7.40 42.01 -4.28
C GLN A 40 -8.85 42.43 -4.51
N LYS A 41 -9.80 41.50 -4.29
CA LYS A 41 -11.15 41.88 -3.90
C LYS A 41 -11.55 41.14 -2.63
N GLU A 42 -11.24 41.83 -1.54
CA GLU A 42 -11.90 41.64 -0.27
C GLU A 42 -13.42 41.66 -0.49
N GLN A 43 -14.12 40.63 -0.01
CA GLN A 43 -15.56 40.64 0.03
C GLN A 43 -16.01 40.01 1.35
N GLU A 44 -16.24 40.89 2.32
CA GLU A 44 -16.86 40.61 3.60
C GLU A 44 -18.08 39.71 3.42
N PHE A 45 -18.16 38.64 4.22
CA PHE A 45 -19.44 38.01 4.51
C PHE A 45 -20.14 38.86 5.57
N PRO A 46 -21.27 39.52 5.25
CA PRO A 46 -21.96 40.38 6.21
C PRO A 46 -22.57 39.56 7.36
N GLU A 47 -22.71 40.23 8.50
CA GLU A 47 -23.34 39.71 9.70
C GLU A 47 -24.77 39.17 9.48
N THR A 48 -25.15 38.30 10.42
CA THR A 48 -26.49 37.86 10.83
C THR A 48 -27.71 38.60 10.28
N PRO A 49 -28.80 37.85 10.00
CA PRO A 49 -29.98 37.99 10.86
C PRO A 49 -30.76 36.66 11.06
N PRO A 50 -31.85 36.64 11.85
CA PRO A 50 -31.94 37.14 13.22
C PRO A 50 -32.32 35.99 14.18
N ARG A 51 -32.10 36.21 15.49
CA ARG A 51 -32.66 35.38 16.55
C ARG A 51 -34.18 35.57 16.56
N VAL A 52 -34.93 34.56 16.10
CA VAL A 52 -36.41 34.54 16.22
C VAL A 52 -36.79 33.98 17.58
N ASP A 53 -37.71 34.67 18.24
CA ASP A 53 -38.17 34.37 19.59
C ASP A 53 -38.84 33.00 19.73
N THR A 54 -38.72 32.45 20.93
CA THR A 54 -39.40 31.23 21.36
C THR A 54 -40.92 31.39 21.38
N PRO A 55 -41.64 30.32 21.05
CA PRO A 55 -42.71 29.87 21.93
C PRO A 55 -42.25 28.62 22.68
N SER A 56 -42.37 28.68 24.00
CA SER A 56 -42.23 27.54 24.90
C SER A 56 -43.19 26.42 24.49
N VAL A 57 -42.68 25.33 23.91
CA VAL A 57 -43.41 24.06 23.87
C VAL A 57 -43.13 23.35 25.19
N GLU A 58 -44.17 23.20 25.98
CA GLU A 58 -44.08 22.75 27.36
C GLU A 58 -43.58 21.30 27.48
N SER A 59 -42.92 21.04 28.61
CA SER A 59 -42.15 19.82 28.83
C SER A 59 -43.03 18.61 29.18
N ASP A 60 -43.49 17.87 28.17
CA ASP A 60 -44.02 16.50 28.38
C ASP A 60 -42.89 15.44 28.28
N SER A 61 -41.89 15.59 29.15
CA SER A 61 -40.69 14.74 29.22
C SER A 61 -41.01 13.26 29.42
N SER A 62 -42.16 12.97 30.05
CA SER A 62 -42.74 11.64 30.29
C SER A 62 -42.75 10.76 29.04
N THR A 63 -43.05 11.33 27.86
CA THR A 63 -43.17 10.57 26.61
C THR A 63 -41.80 10.22 26.00
N LEU A 64 -40.86 11.17 26.03
CA LEU A 64 -39.51 10.98 25.48
C LEU A 64 -38.66 10.02 26.34
N ASP A 65 -38.86 10.02 27.66
CA ASP A 65 -38.12 9.11 28.54
C ASP A 65 -38.60 7.65 28.47
N VAL A 66 -39.88 7.40 28.14
CA VAL A 66 -40.35 6.05 27.81
C VAL A 66 -39.70 5.52 26.51
N LEU A 67 -39.60 6.36 25.48
CA LEU A 67 -38.93 6.00 24.21
C LEU A 67 -37.42 5.76 24.40
N ARG A 68 -36.75 6.58 25.23
CA ARG A 68 -35.34 6.36 25.60
C ARG A 68 -35.14 5.07 26.40
N LYS A 69 -36.12 4.69 27.25
CA LYS A 69 -36.06 3.47 28.08
C LYS A 69 -36.27 2.19 27.27
N THR A 70 -37.05 2.22 26.19
CA THR A 70 -37.14 1.09 25.24
C THR A 70 -35.91 0.97 24.35
N LEU A 71 -35.36 2.08 23.83
CA LEU A 71 -34.15 2.06 22.99
C LEU A 71 -32.87 1.72 23.77
N ARG A 72 -32.75 2.12 25.04
CA ARG A 72 -31.62 1.73 25.91
C ARG A 72 -31.55 0.22 26.21
N ARG A 73 -32.60 -0.56 25.90
CA ARG A 73 -32.59 -2.02 26.03
C ARG A 73 -32.03 -2.75 24.79
N SER A 74 -31.58 -2.02 23.77
CA SER A 74 -30.72 -2.61 22.75
C SER A 74 -29.33 -2.87 23.36
N LYS A 75 -29.12 -4.11 23.78
CA LYS A 75 -27.95 -4.58 24.53
C LYS A 75 -26.68 -4.26 23.75
N LYS A 76 -25.95 -3.22 24.19
CA LYS A 76 -24.60 -2.89 23.70
C LYS A 76 -23.72 -4.13 23.87
N LYS A 77 -23.62 -4.94 22.82
CA LYS A 77 -22.51 -5.86 22.65
C LYS A 77 -21.29 -4.96 22.65
N LYS A 78 -20.49 -5.04 23.72
CA LYS A 78 -19.14 -4.44 23.71
C LYS A 78 -18.49 -4.97 22.44
N PRO A 79 -17.87 -4.13 21.60
CA PRO A 79 -17.09 -4.65 20.48
C PRO A 79 -16.03 -5.54 21.11
N THR A 80 -16.17 -6.85 20.95
CA THR A 80 -15.10 -7.77 21.23
C THR A 80 -14.06 -7.45 20.17
N THR A 81 -13.09 -6.61 20.54
CA THR A 81 -11.79 -6.60 19.87
C THR A 81 -11.22 -8.00 20.09
N ILE A 82 -11.58 -8.90 19.18
CA ILE A 82 -10.90 -10.16 19.02
C ILE A 82 -9.46 -9.75 18.75
N PRO A 83 -8.48 -10.10 19.59
CA PRO A 83 -7.10 -9.88 19.23
C PRO A 83 -6.89 -10.65 17.92
N GLN A 84 -6.65 -9.94 16.82
CA GLN A 84 -6.17 -10.56 15.60
C GLN A 84 -4.77 -11.09 15.91
N ILE A 85 -4.72 -12.32 16.43
CA ILE A 85 -3.54 -13.17 16.40
C ILE A 85 -3.35 -13.48 14.92
N ARG A 86 -2.76 -12.54 14.18
CA ARG A 86 -2.43 -12.73 12.78
C ARG A 86 -1.42 -13.87 12.73
N ASP A 87 -1.80 -15.00 12.16
CA ASP A 87 -0.88 -16.13 12.03
C ASP A 87 0.36 -15.66 11.27
N GLU A 88 1.52 -16.14 11.69
CA GLU A 88 2.80 -15.82 11.07
C GLU A 88 2.79 -16.05 9.55
N ILE A 89 2.14 -17.13 9.09
CA ILE A 89 1.93 -17.45 7.67
C ILE A 89 1.19 -16.33 6.95
N THR A 90 0.17 -15.73 7.56
CA THR A 90 -0.59 -14.62 6.98
C THR A 90 0.30 -13.40 6.80
N VAL A 91 1.08 -13.06 7.83
CA VAL A 91 2.02 -11.92 7.80
C VAL A 91 3.13 -12.14 6.76
N GLN A 92 3.63 -13.38 6.61
CA GLN A 92 4.60 -13.72 5.56
C GLN A 92 3.97 -13.59 4.15
N VAL A 93 2.72 -14.00 3.95
CA VAL A 93 1.99 -13.83 2.69
C VAL A 93 1.73 -12.34 2.39
N GLU A 94 1.26 -11.57 3.36
CA GLU A 94 1.07 -10.11 3.26
C GLU A 94 2.39 -9.43 2.84
N LYS A 95 3.51 -9.79 3.47
CA LYS A 95 4.84 -9.27 3.15
C LYS A 95 5.31 -9.62 1.73
N ILE A 96 5.01 -10.83 1.23
CA ILE A 96 5.31 -11.21 -0.17
C ILE A 96 4.41 -10.46 -1.15
N MET A 97 3.18 -10.14 -0.75
CA MET A 97 2.21 -9.42 -1.57
C MET A 97 2.56 -7.94 -1.73
N GLU A 98 2.95 -7.25 -0.66
CA GLU A 98 3.33 -5.83 -0.67
C GLU A 98 4.68 -5.54 -1.36
N ASP A 99 5.59 -6.53 -1.38
CA ASP A 99 6.92 -6.46 -2.00
C ASP A 99 6.85 -5.88 -3.44
N GLY A 100 7.63 -4.85 -3.74
CA GLY A 100 7.66 -4.21 -5.08
C GLY A 100 6.42 -3.40 -5.49
N LEU A 101 5.39 -3.21 -4.65
CA LEU A 101 4.17 -2.45 -5.02
C LEU A 101 4.14 -1.00 -4.53
N LYS A 102 5.16 -0.56 -3.78
CA LYS A 102 5.15 0.73 -3.07
C LYS A 102 4.89 1.92 -4.00
N ASP A 103 5.52 1.96 -5.16
CA ASP A 103 5.46 3.12 -6.07
C ASP A 103 4.07 3.26 -6.68
N ALA A 104 3.53 2.18 -7.26
CA ALA A 104 2.14 2.13 -7.76
C ALA A 104 1.10 2.38 -6.65
N PHE A 105 1.40 2.02 -5.40
CA PHE A 105 0.52 2.30 -4.27
C PHE A 105 0.51 3.79 -3.88
N MET A 106 1.62 4.52 -4.06
CA MET A 106 1.71 5.96 -3.82
C MET A 106 0.96 6.80 -4.87
N GLU A 107 0.80 6.29 -6.10
CA GLU A 107 0.01 6.94 -7.17
C GLU A 107 -1.51 6.92 -6.92
N MET A 108 -1.98 6.07 -5.99
CA MET A 108 -3.41 5.93 -5.68
C MET A 108 -3.93 6.99 -4.71
N THR A 109 -5.20 7.37 -4.87
CA THR A 109 -5.89 8.22 -3.88
C THR A 109 -6.05 7.51 -2.52
N PRO A 110 -6.20 8.24 -1.40
CA PRO A 110 -6.37 7.62 -0.06
C PRO A 110 -7.53 6.62 0.03
N VAL A 111 -8.60 6.82 -0.75
CA VAL A 111 -9.75 5.90 -0.80
C VAL A 111 -9.37 4.59 -1.50
N GLN A 112 -8.71 4.66 -2.66
CA GLN A 112 -8.20 3.49 -3.38
C GLN A 112 -7.13 2.75 -2.57
N GLN A 113 -6.24 3.47 -1.88
CA GLN A 113 -5.27 2.89 -0.94
C GLN A 113 -5.95 2.08 0.17
N GLN A 114 -7.08 2.55 0.70
CA GLN A 114 -7.83 1.83 1.72
C GLN A 114 -8.54 0.60 1.15
N GLU A 115 -9.17 0.71 -0.03
CA GLU A 115 -9.79 -0.43 -0.72
C GLU A 115 -8.76 -1.51 -1.07
N PHE A 116 -7.61 -1.11 -1.60
CA PHE A 116 -6.50 -2.01 -1.95
C PHE A 116 -5.97 -2.78 -0.74
N LYS A 117 -5.85 -2.11 0.43
CA LYS A 117 -5.46 -2.74 1.70
C LYS A 117 -6.50 -3.75 2.19
N ILE A 118 -7.78 -3.39 2.17
CA ILE A 118 -8.87 -4.31 2.56
C ILE A 118 -8.88 -5.54 1.64
N LYS A 119 -8.78 -5.34 0.32
CA LYS A 119 -8.69 -6.41 -0.67
C LYS A 119 -7.42 -7.25 -0.51
N GLY A 120 -6.31 -6.62 -0.09
CA GLY A 120 -5.06 -7.30 0.24
C GLY A 120 -5.21 -8.27 1.41
N GLU A 121 -5.86 -7.84 2.51
CA GLU A 121 -6.15 -8.70 3.65
C GLU A 121 -7.12 -9.85 3.27
N GLU A 122 -8.21 -9.58 2.54
CA GLU A 122 -9.12 -10.63 2.06
C GLU A 122 -8.39 -11.68 1.19
N THR A 123 -7.50 -11.21 0.32
CA THR A 123 -6.68 -12.03 -0.59
C THR A 123 -5.66 -12.85 0.20
N ALA A 124 -4.94 -12.26 1.15
CA ALA A 124 -3.99 -12.96 2.02
C ALA A 124 -4.68 -14.04 2.88
N GLN A 125 -5.90 -13.78 3.37
CA GLN A 125 -6.70 -14.77 4.10
C GLN A 125 -7.15 -15.94 3.21
N GLU A 126 -7.52 -15.71 1.95
CA GLU A 126 -7.83 -16.79 1.00
C GLU A 126 -6.58 -17.60 0.63
N LEU A 127 -5.44 -16.94 0.42
CA LEU A 127 -4.17 -17.61 0.20
C LEU A 127 -3.79 -18.49 1.40
N ARG A 128 -3.92 -17.99 2.63
CA ARG A 128 -3.73 -18.78 3.86
C ARG A 128 -4.63 -20.02 3.89
N ARG A 129 -5.92 -19.91 3.53
CA ARG A 129 -6.84 -21.06 3.42
C ARG A 129 -6.39 -22.06 2.36
N MET A 130 -5.91 -21.59 1.21
CA MET A 130 -5.35 -22.43 0.16
C MET A 130 -4.06 -23.14 0.57
N LEU A 131 -3.16 -22.46 1.30
CA LEU A 131 -1.93 -23.04 1.85
C LEU A 131 -2.19 -24.11 2.92
N GLN A 132 -3.32 -24.04 3.63
CA GLN A 132 -3.74 -25.07 4.59
C GLN A 132 -4.37 -26.31 3.93
N SER A 133 -4.57 -26.30 2.61
CA SER A 133 -5.14 -27.42 1.86
C SER A 133 -4.05 -28.38 1.37
N THR A 134 -4.27 -29.70 1.53
CA THR A 134 -3.34 -30.77 1.13
C THR A 134 -2.88 -30.73 -0.34
N LYS A 135 -3.59 -30.01 -1.22
CA LYS A 135 -3.23 -29.84 -2.63
C LYS A 135 -3.44 -28.40 -3.10
N ILE A 136 -2.37 -27.61 -3.06
CA ILE A 136 -2.37 -26.24 -3.59
C ILE A 136 -2.51 -26.26 -5.11
N LYS A 137 -3.39 -25.41 -5.63
CA LYS A 137 -3.56 -25.18 -7.07
C LYS A 137 -2.83 -23.89 -7.45
N ALA A 138 -1.56 -23.97 -7.82
CA ALA A 138 -0.74 -22.80 -8.18
C ALA A 138 -1.43 -21.87 -9.20
N LYS A 139 -2.14 -22.42 -10.21
CA LYS A 139 -2.95 -21.64 -11.16
C LYS A 139 -4.01 -20.76 -10.49
N LYS A 140 -4.64 -21.23 -9.40
CA LYS A 140 -5.61 -20.42 -8.63
C LYS A 140 -4.91 -19.31 -7.83
N VAL A 141 -3.73 -19.57 -7.26
CA VAL A 141 -2.92 -18.56 -6.54
C VAL A 141 -2.57 -17.41 -7.47
N VAL A 142 -2.07 -17.72 -8.68
CA VAL A 142 -1.77 -16.72 -9.71
C VAL A 142 -3.01 -15.91 -10.10
N LEU A 143 -4.16 -16.55 -10.35
CA LEU A 143 -5.39 -15.83 -10.70
C LEU A 143 -5.86 -14.88 -9.59
N LEU A 144 -5.84 -15.34 -8.33
CA LEU A 144 -6.22 -14.53 -7.18
C LEU A 144 -5.32 -13.29 -7.03
N LEU A 145 -4.01 -13.44 -7.22
CA LEU A 145 -3.05 -12.33 -7.20
C LEU A 145 -3.25 -11.38 -8.40
N ILE A 146 -3.52 -11.91 -9.60
CA ILE A 146 -3.86 -11.08 -10.78
C ILE A 146 -5.11 -10.23 -10.49
N ASP A 147 -6.15 -10.83 -9.91
CA ASP A 147 -7.41 -10.14 -9.65
C ASP A 147 -7.28 -9.05 -8.58
N TRP A 148 -6.41 -9.23 -7.59
CA TRP A 148 -6.04 -8.18 -6.63
C TRP A 148 -5.13 -7.09 -7.24
N LEU A 149 -4.09 -7.47 -7.99
CA LEU A 149 -3.14 -6.53 -8.60
C LEU A 149 -3.76 -5.65 -9.70
N LYS A 150 -4.85 -6.08 -10.34
CA LYS A 150 -5.66 -5.26 -11.26
C LYS A 150 -6.26 -4.00 -10.63
N LEU A 151 -6.32 -3.90 -9.31
CA LEU A 151 -6.78 -2.71 -8.60
C LEU A 151 -5.78 -1.55 -8.68
N LEU A 152 -4.51 -1.82 -9.03
CA LEU A 152 -3.49 -0.78 -9.19
C LEU A 152 -3.70 0.00 -10.50
N PRO A 153 -3.89 1.33 -10.45
CA PRO A 153 -3.88 2.18 -11.65
C PRO A 153 -2.46 2.29 -12.22
N GLY A 154 -2.32 2.70 -13.49
CA GLY A 154 -1.01 2.95 -14.13
C GLY A 154 -0.19 1.70 -14.48
N VAL A 155 -0.47 0.55 -13.88
CA VAL A 155 0.35 -0.67 -14.03
C VAL A 155 0.00 -1.46 -15.30
N ASN A 156 1.03 -1.84 -16.06
CA ASN A 156 0.90 -2.65 -17.28
C ASN A 156 0.41 -4.09 -16.98
N LYS A 157 -0.51 -4.64 -17.80
CA LYS A 157 -1.00 -6.03 -17.69
C LYS A 157 0.14 -7.05 -17.62
N PHE A 158 1.21 -6.87 -18.41
CA PHE A 158 2.34 -7.81 -18.39
C PHE A 158 3.06 -7.81 -17.04
N PHE A 159 3.22 -6.65 -16.40
CA PHE A 159 3.79 -6.54 -15.05
C PHE A 159 2.91 -7.26 -14.04
N ILE A 160 1.60 -6.99 -14.03
CA ILE A 160 0.61 -7.67 -13.16
C ILE A 160 0.73 -9.20 -13.28
N GLU A 161 0.85 -9.71 -14.50
CA GLU A 161 0.93 -11.14 -14.75
C GLU A 161 2.26 -11.77 -14.29
N GLN A 162 3.39 -11.07 -14.44
CA GLN A 162 4.69 -11.57 -13.98
C GLN A 162 4.83 -11.46 -12.46
N GLU A 163 4.42 -10.35 -11.86
CA GLU A 163 4.38 -10.16 -10.41
C GLU A 163 3.51 -11.23 -9.74
N ALA A 164 2.33 -11.50 -10.28
CA ALA A 164 1.46 -12.57 -9.77
C ALA A 164 2.12 -13.96 -9.87
N LYS A 165 2.89 -14.25 -10.92
CA LYS A 165 3.64 -15.52 -11.05
C LYS A 165 4.76 -15.62 -10.03
N ILE A 166 5.60 -14.59 -9.91
CA ILE A 166 6.74 -14.54 -8.97
C ILE A 166 6.24 -14.64 -7.52
N LYS A 167 5.19 -13.89 -7.18
CA LYS A 167 4.59 -13.92 -5.84
C LYS A 167 3.89 -15.25 -5.56
N ALA A 168 3.18 -15.81 -6.53
CA ALA A 168 2.59 -17.14 -6.39
C ALA A 168 3.65 -18.22 -6.11
N ASP A 169 4.80 -18.17 -6.79
CA ASP A 169 5.89 -19.13 -6.60
C ASP A 169 6.53 -19.00 -5.21
N LYS A 170 6.81 -17.76 -4.77
CA LYS A 170 7.22 -17.46 -3.37
C LYS A 170 6.21 -18.01 -2.35
N ILE A 171 4.90 -17.78 -2.57
CA ILE A 171 3.81 -18.22 -1.67
C ILE A 171 3.67 -19.74 -1.63
N VAL A 172 3.72 -20.43 -2.78
CA VAL A 172 3.67 -21.90 -2.84
C VAL A 172 4.91 -22.51 -2.17
N SER A 173 6.08 -21.87 -2.33
CA SER A 173 7.32 -22.28 -1.67
C SER A 173 7.23 -22.26 -0.13
N LEU A 174 6.43 -21.37 0.47
CA LEU A 174 6.20 -21.39 1.93
C LEU A 174 5.57 -22.72 2.39
N HIS A 175 4.62 -23.28 1.64
CA HIS A 175 4.00 -24.57 1.99
C HIS A 175 5.01 -25.73 1.98
N HIS A 176 5.98 -25.72 1.07
CA HIS A 176 7.02 -26.75 1.02
C HIS A 176 7.99 -26.72 2.21
N HIS A 177 8.14 -25.58 2.86
CA HIS A 177 9.01 -25.39 4.03
C HIS A 177 8.25 -25.41 5.36
N LEU A 178 6.91 -25.41 5.34
CA LEU A 178 6.08 -25.53 6.53
C LEU A 178 6.07 -27.00 7.02
N PRO A 179 6.26 -27.25 8.33
CA PRO A 179 6.12 -28.60 8.86
C PRO A 179 4.68 -29.09 8.70
N PRO A 180 4.46 -30.40 8.44
CA PRO A 180 3.11 -30.95 8.36
C PRO A 180 2.39 -30.74 9.70
N ARG A 181 1.22 -30.09 9.66
CA ARG A 181 0.37 -29.95 10.84
C ARG A 181 -0.20 -31.32 11.21
N THR A 182 0.28 -31.85 12.33
CA THR A 182 -0.26 -33.03 13.05
C THR A 182 -1.56 -32.71 13.76
#